data_AF-A0A4R7KBY4-F1
#
_entry.id   AF-A0A4R7KBY4-F1
#
_cell.length_a   1.000
_cell.length_b   1.000
_cell.length_c   1.000
_cell.angle_alpha   90.00
_cell.angle_beta   90.00
_cell.angle_gamma   90.00
#
_symmetry.space_group_name_H-M   'P 1'
#
loop_
_entity.id
_entity.type
_entity.pdbx_description
1 polymer ?
#
loop_
_entity_poly.entity_id
_entity_poly.type
_entity_poly.pdbx_seq_one_letter_code
_entity_poly.pdbx_strand_id
1 'polypeptide(L)'
;MKKHIPNFITLLNVFCGCVATMFAVMNRLELAAIFVALGIFFDFFDGLAARVLDVKSELGLQLDSLADMITSGLVPGIVMFQLLAMSQTSGWGDGSHFFMEAGKFQFIHLIPFLGFIVTMASGYRLAKFNIDENQTSSFIGLPTPANALLILSLPLILLYQNNDFLNRIILNQWFLIILTLVSAYLLNANLPLFALKFKNTSFKDNAMRYIFLIISLVLIVTMKFMAIPLIILFYVVSSVIQERL
;
A
#
# COMPACT_ATOMS: atom_id res chain seq x y z
N MET A 1 26.67 -13.29 -13.44
CA MET A 1 26.27 -13.80 -12.10
C MET A 1 25.78 -12.70 -11.15
N LYS A 2 26.58 -11.67 -10.80
CA LYS A 2 26.18 -10.63 -9.83
C LYS A 2 24.85 -9.92 -10.14
N LYS A 3 24.50 -9.76 -11.43
CA LYS A 3 23.24 -9.13 -11.86
C LYS A 3 21.97 -9.95 -11.60
N HIS A 4 22.09 -11.25 -11.33
CA HIS A 4 20.92 -12.10 -11.07
C HIS A 4 20.48 -12.07 -9.60
N ILE A 5 21.32 -11.56 -8.69
CA ILE A 5 21.02 -11.53 -7.27
C ILE A 5 19.85 -10.57 -6.98
N PRO A 6 19.88 -9.29 -7.43
CA PRO A 6 18.72 -8.40 -7.23
C PRO A 6 17.47 -8.95 -7.89
N ASN A 7 17.56 -9.40 -9.14
CA ASN A 7 16.41 -9.95 -9.87
C ASN A 7 15.80 -11.17 -9.17
N PHE A 8 16.62 -12.03 -8.56
CA PHE A 8 16.12 -13.17 -7.79
C PHE A 8 15.36 -12.71 -6.54
N ILE A 9 15.86 -11.68 -5.84
CA ILE A 9 15.16 -11.09 -4.69
C ILE A 9 13.84 -10.46 -5.14
N THR A 10 13.81 -9.76 -6.28
CA THR A 10 12.56 -9.23 -6.85
C THR A 10 11.57 -10.35 -7.19
N LEU A 11 12.04 -11.50 -7.66
CA LEU A 11 11.16 -12.67 -7.88
C LEU A 11 10.60 -13.25 -6.57
N LEU A 12 11.29 -13.10 -5.43
CA LEU A 12 10.72 -13.42 -4.12
C LEU A 12 9.59 -12.45 -3.75
N ASN A 13 9.72 -11.16 -4.09
CA ASN A 13 8.61 -10.20 -3.96
C ASN A 13 7.40 -10.66 -4.80
N VAL A 14 7.61 -11.00 -6.08
CA VAL A 14 6.54 -11.55 -6.96
C VAL A 14 5.87 -12.77 -6.32
N PHE A 15 6.67 -13.73 -5.82
CA PHE A 15 6.14 -14.93 -5.17
C PHE A 15 5.28 -14.58 -3.95
N CYS A 16 5.75 -13.66 -3.09
CA CYS A 16 4.97 -13.16 -1.96
C CYS A 16 3.66 -12.50 -2.42
N GLY A 17 3.67 -11.69 -3.47
CA GLY A 17 2.48 -11.07 -4.04
C GLY A 17 1.46 -12.09 -4.56
N CYS A 18 1.91 -13.16 -5.23
CA CYS A 18 1.04 -14.24 -5.68
C CYS A 18 0.40 -15.00 -4.51
N VAL A 19 1.18 -15.32 -3.47
CA VAL A 19 0.66 -16.00 -2.27
C VAL A 19 -0.31 -15.09 -1.51
N ALA A 20 0.01 -13.81 -1.36
CA ALA A 20 -0.87 -12.82 -0.73
C ALA A 20 -2.19 -12.66 -1.50
N THR A 21 -2.14 -12.69 -2.84
CA THR A 21 -3.33 -12.65 -3.70
C THR A 21 -4.26 -13.81 -3.38
N MET A 22 -3.73 -15.03 -3.30
CA MET A 22 -4.54 -16.21 -2.95
C MET A 22 -5.19 -16.07 -1.57
N PHE A 23 -4.44 -15.61 -0.56
CA PHE A 23 -5.00 -15.37 0.77
C PHE A 23 -6.05 -14.26 0.78
N ALA A 24 -5.86 -13.18 0.02
CA ALA A 24 -6.83 -12.10 -0.10
C ALA A 24 -8.14 -12.59 -0.74
N VAL A 25 -8.04 -13.41 -1.80
CA VAL A 25 -9.21 -14.02 -2.45
C VAL A 25 -9.94 -14.98 -1.50
N MET A 26 -9.20 -15.77 -0.73
CA MET A 26 -9.75 -16.69 0.28
C MET A 26 -10.24 -15.98 1.56
N ASN A 27 -10.29 -14.65 1.56
CA ASN A 27 -10.69 -13.84 2.71
C ASN A 27 -9.84 -14.09 3.98
N ARG A 28 -8.58 -14.49 3.80
CA ARG A 28 -7.56 -14.60 4.86
C ARG A 28 -6.72 -13.33 4.88
N LEU A 29 -7.38 -12.19 5.15
CA LEU A 29 -6.81 -10.85 4.97
C LEU A 29 -5.58 -10.59 5.86
N GLU A 30 -5.50 -11.23 7.02
CA GLU A 30 -4.32 -11.17 7.88
C GLU A 30 -3.07 -11.76 7.21
N LEU A 31 -3.19 -12.97 6.66
CA LEU A 31 -2.10 -13.64 5.95
C LEU A 31 -1.73 -12.87 4.68
N ALA A 32 -2.72 -12.31 3.97
CA ALA A 32 -2.46 -11.43 2.84
C ALA A 32 -1.60 -10.22 3.25
N ALA A 33 -1.91 -9.58 4.38
CA ALA A 33 -1.12 -8.46 4.90
C ALA A 33 0.30 -8.87 5.28
N ILE A 34 0.49 -10.03 5.90
CA ILE A 34 1.82 -10.57 6.25
C ILE A 34 2.66 -10.80 4.98
N PHE A 35 2.09 -11.46 3.97
CA PHE A 35 2.82 -11.72 2.73
C PHE A 35 3.10 -10.45 1.92
N VAL A 36 2.23 -9.44 1.94
CA VAL A 36 2.55 -8.12 1.36
C VAL A 36 3.69 -7.45 2.12
N ALA A 37 3.68 -7.49 3.46
CA ALA A 37 4.79 -6.95 4.25
C ALA A 37 6.12 -7.66 3.94
N LEU A 38 6.09 -8.99 3.72
CA LEU A 38 7.25 -9.76 3.26
C LEU A 38 7.67 -9.37 1.83
N GLY A 39 6.73 -9.13 0.92
CA GLY A 39 7.05 -8.66 -0.43
C GLY A 39 7.72 -7.30 -0.44
N ILE A 40 7.18 -6.32 0.31
CA ILE A 40 7.78 -4.99 0.52
C ILE A 40 9.16 -5.11 1.19
N PHE A 41 9.34 -6.08 2.09
CA PHE A 41 10.66 -6.36 2.65
C PHE A 41 11.64 -6.82 1.58
N PHE A 42 11.28 -7.76 0.71
CA PHE A 42 12.16 -8.19 -0.38
C PHE A 42 12.47 -7.08 -1.39
N ASP A 43 11.48 -6.25 -1.73
CA ASP A 43 11.63 -5.03 -2.55
C ASP A 43 12.71 -4.09 -1.99
N PHE A 44 12.67 -3.82 -0.68
CA PHE A 44 13.71 -3.01 -0.06
C PHE A 44 15.11 -3.64 -0.17
N PHE A 45 15.19 -4.97 -0.04
CA PHE A 45 16.46 -5.70 -0.09
C PHE A 45 17.01 -5.84 -1.51
N ASP A 46 16.19 -5.94 -2.56
CA ASP A 46 16.67 -5.95 -3.94
C ASP A 46 17.29 -4.61 -4.32
N GLY A 47 16.68 -3.49 -3.91
CA GLY A 47 17.18 -2.15 -4.14
C GLY A 47 18.42 -1.82 -3.31
N LEU A 48 18.58 -2.48 -2.16
CA LEU A 48 19.84 -2.45 -1.40
C LEU A 48 20.92 -3.27 -2.10
N ALA A 49 20.61 -4.50 -2.52
CA ALA A 49 21.55 -5.38 -3.20
C ALA A 49 22.05 -4.79 -4.53
N ALA A 50 21.16 -4.20 -5.33
CA ALA A 50 21.50 -3.51 -6.58
C ALA A 50 22.49 -2.36 -6.36
N ARG A 51 22.30 -1.57 -5.28
CA ARG A 51 23.21 -0.48 -4.90
C ARG A 51 24.56 -0.98 -4.39
N VAL A 52 24.58 -2.01 -3.56
CA VAL A 52 25.82 -2.57 -2.99
C VAL A 52 26.66 -3.27 -4.06
N LEU A 53 26.02 -3.94 -5.00
CA LEU A 53 26.69 -4.67 -6.09
C LEU A 53 27.03 -3.78 -7.29
N ASP A 54 26.65 -2.51 -7.26
CA ASP A 54 26.72 -1.55 -8.38
C ASP A 54 26.16 -2.13 -9.69
N VAL A 55 24.99 -2.78 -9.58
CA VAL A 55 24.28 -3.35 -10.72
C VAL A 55 22.95 -2.63 -10.87
N LYS A 56 22.86 -1.78 -11.89
CA LYS A 56 21.59 -1.30 -12.43
C LYS A 56 21.33 -1.97 -13.78
N SER A 57 20.12 -2.47 -13.99
CA SER A 57 19.71 -3.06 -15.26
C SER A 57 18.29 -2.66 -15.59
N GLU A 58 18.01 -2.38 -16.87
CA GLU A 58 16.67 -2.05 -17.36
C GLU A 58 15.67 -3.17 -17.06
N LEU A 59 16.09 -4.43 -17.23
CA LEU A 59 15.28 -5.59 -16.86
C LEU A 59 14.87 -5.57 -15.38
N GLY A 60 15.82 -5.28 -14.48
CA GLY A 60 15.55 -5.21 -13.05
C GLY A 60 14.57 -4.10 -12.70
N LEU A 61 14.69 -2.93 -13.33
CA LEU A 61 13.75 -1.80 -13.14
C LEU A 61 12.32 -2.18 -13.56
N GLN A 62 12.16 -2.84 -14.71
CA GLN A 62 10.85 -3.27 -15.18
C GLN A 62 10.28 -4.41 -14.30
N LEU A 63 11.14 -5.34 -13.89
CA LEU A 63 10.75 -6.46 -13.02
C LEU A 63 10.29 -5.96 -11.65
N ASP A 64 10.97 -4.97 -11.08
CA ASP A 64 10.61 -4.29 -9.83
C ASP A 64 9.20 -3.71 -9.91
N SER A 65 8.91 -2.91 -10.95
CA SER A 65 7.56 -2.35 -11.16
C SER A 65 6.48 -3.42 -11.37
N LEU A 66 6.80 -4.54 -12.02
CA LEU A 66 5.85 -5.65 -12.18
C LEU A 66 5.60 -6.37 -10.86
N ALA A 67 6.64 -6.59 -10.05
CA ALA A 67 6.51 -7.17 -8.72
C ALA A 67 5.67 -6.27 -7.81
N ASP A 68 5.97 -4.97 -7.82
CA ASP A 68 5.31 -3.96 -7.02
C ASP A 68 3.84 -3.77 -7.45
N MET A 69 3.53 -3.94 -8.74
CA MET A 69 2.17 -3.97 -9.25
C MET A 69 1.36 -5.15 -8.69
N ILE A 70 1.96 -6.34 -8.55
CA ILE A 70 1.28 -7.51 -7.97
C ILE A 70 1.11 -7.31 -6.46
N THR A 71 2.21 -7.07 -5.75
CA THR A 71 2.24 -7.02 -4.28
C THR A 71 1.55 -5.77 -3.72
N SER A 72 1.90 -4.60 -4.25
CA SER A 72 1.46 -3.29 -3.74
C SER A 72 0.32 -2.66 -4.54
N GLY A 73 -0.08 -3.27 -5.67
CA GLY A 73 -1.18 -2.79 -6.52
C GLY A 73 -2.40 -3.72 -6.55
N LEU A 74 -2.20 -5.00 -6.90
CA LEU A 74 -3.27 -5.98 -7.05
C LEU A 74 -3.82 -6.45 -5.70
N VAL A 75 -2.95 -6.91 -4.79
CA VAL A 75 -3.38 -7.41 -3.47
C VAL A 75 -4.22 -6.38 -2.70
N PRO A 76 -3.81 -5.11 -2.53
CA PRO A 76 -4.64 -4.13 -1.82
C PRO A 76 -5.97 -3.84 -2.55
N GLY A 77 -6.02 -3.93 -3.89
CA GLY A 77 -7.28 -3.84 -4.62
C GLY A 77 -8.24 -4.98 -4.31
N ILE A 78 -7.73 -6.21 -4.21
CA ILE A 78 -8.52 -7.39 -3.79
C ILE A 78 -8.97 -7.26 -2.33
N VAL A 79 -8.12 -6.75 -1.45
CA VAL A 79 -8.48 -6.51 -0.04
C VAL A 79 -9.59 -5.46 0.05
N MET A 80 -9.50 -4.36 -0.71
CA MET A 80 -10.55 -3.36 -0.77
C MET A 80 -11.85 -3.93 -1.34
N PHE A 81 -11.76 -4.79 -2.35
CA PHE A 81 -12.91 -5.55 -2.88
C PHE A 81 -13.59 -6.37 -1.78
N GLN A 82 -12.82 -7.13 -0.99
CA GLN A 82 -13.37 -7.94 0.11
C GLN A 82 -14.04 -7.07 1.18
N LEU A 83 -13.43 -5.96 1.57
CA LEU A 83 -14.02 -5.02 2.54
C LEU A 83 -15.33 -4.41 2.03
N LEU A 84 -15.38 -4.00 0.75
CA LEU A 84 -16.60 -3.49 0.14
C LEU A 84 -17.68 -4.59 0.07
N ALA A 85 -17.32 -5.84 -0.22
CA ALA A 85 -18.26 -6.95 -0.20
C ALA A 85 -18.82 -7.22 1.20
N MET A 86 -17.98 -7.16 2.24
CA MET A 86 -18.40 -7.29 3.65
C MET A 86 -19.32 -6.16 4.11
N SER A 87 -19.11 -4.95 3.59
CA SER A 87 -19.97 -3.79 3.90
C SER A 87 -21.43 -3.99 3.46
N GLN A 88 -21.68 -4.95 2.56
CA GLN A 88 -23.01 -5.21 1.99
C GLN A 88 -23.69 -6.47 2.52
N THR A 89 -22.92 -7.49 2.94
CA THR A 89 -23.46 -8.86 3.10
C THR A 89 -23.88 -9.23 4.53
N SER A 90 -23.21 -8.73 5.57
CA SER A 90 -23.67 -8.82 6.98
C SER A 90 -22.65 -8.27 8.00
N GLY A 91 -21.56 -7.64 7.55
CA GLY A 91 -20.50 -7.12 8.41
C GLY A 91 -19.26 -8.02 8.48
N TRP A 92 -18.39 -7.77 9.45
CA TRP A 92 -17.11 -8.46 9.60
C TRP A 92 -17.27 -9.79 10.34
N GLY A 93 -16.70 -10.87 9.80
CA GLY A 93 -16.65 -12.19 10.45
C GLY A 93 -17.67 -13.21 9.92
N ASP A 94 -18.73 -12.76 9.24
CA ASP A 94 -19.47 -13.64 8.34
C ASP A 94 -18.61 -13.82 7.09
N GLY A 95 -18.27 -15.06 6.74
CA GLY A 95 -17.45 -15.32 5.55
C GLY A 95 -18.09 -14.64 4.34
N SER A 96 -17.33 -13.88 3.55
CA SER A 96 -17.86 -13.20 2.38
C SER A 96 -18.42 -14.22 1.39
N HIS A 97 -19.73 -14.44 1.43
CA HIS A 97 -20.46 -15.36 0.54
C HIS A 97 -20.62 -14.79 -0.87
N PHE A 98 -19.94 -13.70 -1.20
CA PHE A 98 -19.99 -13.04 -2.51
C PHE A 98 -19.83 -14.04 -3.68
N PHE A 99 -18.87 -14.96 -3.58
CA PHE A 99 -18.65 -15.99 -4.60
C PHE A 99 -19.57 -17.22 -4.47
N MET A 100 -20.21 -17.41 -3.31
CA MET A 100 -21.10 -18.54 -3.03
C MET A 100 -22.55 -18.25 -3.46
N GLU A 101 -22.95 -16.98 -3.49
CA GLU A 101 -24.27 -16.51 -3.94
C GLU A 101 -24.31 -16.02 -5.41
N ALA A 102 -23.30 -16.38 -6.22
CA ALA A 102 -23.18 -15.97 -7.62
C ALA A 102 -24.34 -16.41 -8.55
N GLY A 103 -25.32 -17.17 -8.04
CA GLY A 103 -26.52 -17.59 -8.77
C GLY A 103 -27.55 -16.49 -9.04
N LYS A 104 -27.45 -15.31 -8.41
CA LYS A 104 -28.34 -14.15 -8.66
C LYS A 104 -27.53 -12.86 -8.77
N PHE A 105 -26.97 -12.61 -9.96
CA PHE A 105 -26.18 -11.42 -10.23
C PHE A 105 -27.05 -10.14 -10.19
N GLN A 106 -27.12 -9.46 -9.04
CA GLN A 106 -27.73 -8.13 -8.89
C GLN A 106 -26.68 -7.01 -8.99
N PHE A 107 -27.11 -5.80 -9.38
CA PHE A 107 -26.24 -4.61 -9.46
C PHE A 107 -25.50 -4.28 -8.14
N ILE A 108 -26.06 -4.65 -6.99
CA ILE A 108 -25.45 -4.45 -5.67
C ILE A 108 -24.10 -5.19 -5.57
N HIS A 109 -23.95 -6.32 -6.29
CA HIS A 109 -22.70 -7.10 -6.37
C HIS A 109 -21.61 -6.44 -7.23
N LEU A 110 -21.88 -5.30 -7.89
CA LEU A 110 -20.87 -4.60 -8.69
C LEU A 110 -20.01 -3.63 -7.86
N ILE A 111 -20.50 -3.16 -6.72
CA ILE A 111 -19.80 -2.17 -5.87
C ILE A 111 -18.44 -2.68 -5.38
N PRO A 112 -18.27 -3.95 -4.97
CA PRO A 112 -16.96 -4.48 -4.58
C PRO A 112 -15.87 -4.30 -5.64
N PHE A 113 -16.23 -4.36 -6.93
CA PHE A 113 -15.27 -4.16 -8.02
C PHE A 113 -14.67 -2.75 -8.07
N LEU A 114 -15.28 -1.76 -7.40
CA LEU A 114 -14.66 -0.44 -7.23
C LEU A 114 -13.32 -0.53 -6.50
N GLY A 115 -13.08 -1.55 -5.67
CA GLY A 115 -11.77 -1.77 -5.03
C GLY A 115 -10.62 -1.88 -6.03
N PHE A 116 -10.87 -2.38 -7.24
CA PHE A 116 -9.86 -2.46 -8.30
C PHE A 116 -9.46 -1.10 -8.91
N ILE A 117 -10.15 -0.01 -8.57
CA ILE A 117 -9.68 1.35 -8.89
C ILE A 117 -8.31 1.58 -8.25
N VAL A 118 -8.04 1.04 -7.05
CA VAL A 118 -6.71 1.09 -6.42
C VAL A 118 -5.66 0.40 -7.28
N THR A 119 -5.97 -0.78 -7.82
CA THR A 119 -5.10 -1.54 -8.71
C THR A 119 -4.83 -0.75 -9.99
N MET A 120 -5.86 -0.21 -10.63
CA MET A 120 -5.72 0.62 -11.83
C MET A 120 -4.85 1.85 -11.58
N ALA A 121 -5.09 2.56 -10.47
CA ALA A 121 -4.35 3.75 -10.08
C ALA A 121 -2.87 3.45 -9.78
N SER A 122 -2.59 2.30 -9.16
CA SER A 122 -1.23 1.83 -8.88
C SER A 122 -0.48 1.50 -10.17
N GLY A 123 -1.13 0.81 -11.11
CA GLY A 123 -0.54 0.48 -12.41
C GLY A 123 -0.21 1.71 -13.23
N TYR A 124 -1.13 2.69 -13.29
CA TYR A 124 -0.88 3.96 -13.98
C TYR A 124 0.28 4.73 -13.34
N ARG A 125 0.34 4.79 -12.01
CA ARG A 125 1.45 5.43 -11.27
C ARG A 125 2.80 4.80 -11.62
N LEU A 126 2.90 3.46 -11.54
CA LEU A 126 4.13 2.73 -11.81
C LEU A 126 4.59 2.90 -13.26
N ALA A 127 3.65 2.86 -14.21
CA ALA A 127 3.94 3.12 -15.62
C ALA A 127 4.48 4.55 -15.83
N LYS A 128 3.82 5.56 -15.22
CA LYS A 128 4.28 6.96 -15.28
C LYS A 128 5.67 7.12 -14.67
N PHE A 129 5.94 6.47 -13.54
CA PHE A 129 7.23 6.51 -12.87
C PHE A 129 8.37 5.96 -13.74
N ASN A 130 8.11 4.91 -14.53
CA ASN A 130 9.11 4.29 -15.40
C ASN A 130 9.47 5.11 -16.65
N ILE A 131 8.61 6.05 -17.06
CA ILE A 131 8.84 6.91 -18.24
C ILE A 131 9.23 8.35 -17.88
N ASP A 132 9.17 8.72 -16.60
CA ASP A 132 9.50 10.07 -16.15
C ASP A 132 11.02 10.25 -16.03
N GLU A 133 11.60 10.99 -16.97
CA GLU A 133 13.03 11.33 -16.99
C GLU A 133 13.40 12.42 -15.96
N ASN A 134 12.41 13.14 -15.40
CA ASN A 134 12.59 14.25 -14.47
C ASN A 134 12.44 13.82 -13.00
N GLN A 135 13.09 12.72 -12.60
CA GLN A 135 13.15 12.30 -11.20
C GLN A 135 14.07 13.22 -10.37
N THR A 136 13.61 14.46 -10.19
CA THR A 136 14.20 15.41 -9.24
C THR A 136 14.00 14.89 -7.81
N SER A 137 14.76 15.44 -6.87
CA SER A 137 14.97 14.89 -5.51
C SER A 137 13.75 14.72 -4.59
N SER A 138 12.54 14.98 -5.06
CA SER A 138 11.26 14.79 -4.35
C SER A 138 10.40 13.75 -5.07
N PHE A 139 9.83 12.81 -4.32
CA PHE A 139 8.88 11.85 -4.86
C PHE A 139 7.60 12.59 -5.24
N ILE A 140 7.02 12.30 -6.40
CA ILE A 140 5.75 12.87 -6.85
C ILE A 140 4.65 11.83 -6.58
N GLY A 141 3.71 12.16 -5.69
CA GLY A 141 2.59 11.29 -5.30
C GLY A 141 2.96 10.22 -4.26
N LEU A 142 1.94 9.62 -3.65
CA LEU A 142 2.10 8.60 -2.60
C LEU A 142 2.74 7.32 -3.18
N PRO A 143 3.77 6.73 -2.54
CA PRO A 143 4.33 5.46 -2.98
C PRO A 143 3.31 4.31 -2.95
N THR A 144 3.41 3.40 -3.93
CA THR A 144 2.58 2.18 -4.02
C THR A 144 2.62 1.34 -2.73
N PRO A 145 3.80 1.02 -2.16
CA PRO A 145 3.87 0.32 -0.88
C PRO A 145 3.16 1.05 0.27
N ALA A 146 3.27 2.38 0.33
CA ALA A 146 2.60 3.16 1.38
C ALA A 146 1.08 3.07 1.25
N ASN A 147 0.55 3.18 0.03
CA ASN A 147 -0.88 2.98 -0.22
C ASN A 147 -1.35 1.56 0.08
N ALA A 148 -0.53 0.55 -0.22
CA ALA A 148 -0.82 -0.84 0.14
C ALA A 148 -0.95 -1.02 1.66
N LEU A 149 -0.02 -0.43 2.44
CA LEU A 149 -0.08 -0.45 3.90
C LEU A 149 -1.32 0.28 4.46
N LEU A 150 -1.75 1.38 3.84
CA LEU A 150 -2.99 2.07 4.21
C LEU A 150 -4.18 1.11 4.13
N ILE A 151 -4.35 0.42 3.01
CA ILE A 151 -5.50 -0.45 2.77
C ILE A 151 -5.42 -1.71 3.64
N LEU A 152 -4.24 -2.34 3.73
CA LEU A 152 -4.02 -3.55 4.53
C LEU A 152 -4.15 -3.30 6.04
N SER A 153 -3.96 -2.06 6.50
CA SER A 153 -4.18 -1.72 7.90
C SER A 153 -5.65 -1.86 8.32
N LEU A 154 -6.60 -1.64 7.41
CA LEU A 154 -8.04 -1.69 7.72
C LEU A 154 -8.49 -3.06 8.26
N PRO A 155 -8.27 -4.20 7.54
CA PRO A 155 -8.64 -5.50 8.08
C PRO A 155 -7.86 -5.86 9.35
N LEU A 156 -6.61 -5.39 9.50
CA LEU A 156 -5.84 -5.60 10.72
C LEU A 156 -6.43 -4.83 11.92
N ILE A 157 -6.94 -3.62 11.70
CA ILE A 157 -7.65 -2.86 12.73
C ILE A 157 -8.93 -3.61 13.15
N LEU A 158 -9.70 -4.12 12.18
CA LEU A 158 -10.91 -4.91 12.44
C LEU A 158 -10.61 -6.18 13.25
N LEU A 159 -9.49 -6.86 13.00
CA LEU A 159 -9.08 -8.08 13.71
C LEU A 159 -8.58 -7.80 15.14
N TYR A 160 -7.82 -6.73 15.34
CA TYR A 160 -6.96 -6.60 16.52
C TYR A 160 -7.33 -5.48 17.47
N GLN A 161 -8.15 -4.50 17.06
CA GLN A 161 -8.55 -3.40 17.96
C GLN A 161 -9.88 -3.63 18.68
N ASN A 162 -10.74 -4.55 18.20
CA ASN A 162 -12.03 -4.88 18.84
C ASN A 162 -12.83 -3.64 19.30
N ASN A 163 -12.99 -2.66 18.40
CA ASN A 163 -13.70 -1.42 18.69
C ASN A 163 -14.89 -1.26 17.75
N ASP A 164 -16.11 -1.37 18.29
CA ASP A 164 -17.35 -1.32 17.52
C ASP A 164 -17.52 -0.01 16.74
N PHE A 165 -17.07 1.11 17.30
CA PHE A 165 -17.15 2.40 16.63
C PHE A 165 -16.26 2.42 15.37
N LEU A 166 -15.03 1.92 15.49
CA LEU A 166 -14.12 1.81 14.35
C LEU A 166 -14.60 0.79 13.32
N ASN A 167 -15.15 -0.34 13.77
CA ASN A 167 -15.70 -1.37 12.89
C ASN A 167 -16.85 -0.79 12.04
N ARG A 168 -17.73 0.03 12.64
CA ARG A 168 -18.82 0.71 11.92
C ARG A 168 -18.31 1.71 10.89
N ILE A 169 -17.21 2.41 11.17
CA ILE A 169 -16.61 3.36 10.22
C ILE A 169 -15.95 2.59 9.07
N ILE A 170 -15.09 1.63 9.36
CA ILE A 170 -14.32 0.89 8.36
C ILE A 170 -15.24 0.10 7.44
N LEU A 171 -16.30 -0.52 7.97
CA LEU A 171 -17.27 -1.28 7.19
C LEU A 171 -18.38 -0.41 6.60
N ASN A 172 -18.30 0.92 6.71
CA ASN A 172 -19.24 1.79 6.04
C ASN A 172 -18.92 1.84 4.54
N GLN A 173 -19.90 1.47 3.69
CA GLN A 173 -19.73 1.43 2.24
C GLN A 173 -19.22 2.77 1.67
N TRP A 174 -19.78 3.90 2.13
CA TRP A 174 -19.39 5.22 1.63
C TRP A 174 -17.96 5.59 2.06
N PHE A 175 -17.56 5.22 3.27
CA PHE A 175 -16.19 5.40 3.73
C PHE A 175 -15.19 4.67 2.82
N LEU A 176 -15.45 3.39 2.52
CA LEU A 176 -14.57 2.58 1.66
C LEU A 176 -14.52 3.10 0.21
N ILE A 177 -15.66 3.53 -0.36
CA ILE A 177 -15.70 4.13 -1.70
C ILE A 177 -14.89 5.43 -1.73
N ILE A 178 -15.10 6.32 -0.76
CA ILE A 178 -14.35 7.59 -0.68
C ILE A 178 -12.87 7.30 -0.50
N LEU A 179 -12.49 6.37 0.38
CA LEU A 179 -11.10 6.00 0.61
C LEU A 179 -10.45 5.42 -0.64
N THR A 180 -11.18 4.63 -1.44
CA THR A 180 -10.72 4.11 -2.73
C THR A 180 -10.39 5.26 -3.69
N LEU A 181 -11.29 6.23 -3.83
CA LEU A 181 -11.09 7.39 -4.70
C LEU A 181 -9.95 8.29 -4.22
N VAL A 182 -9.85 8.52 -2.91
CA VAL A 182 -8.76 9.26 -2.28
C VAL A 182 -7.43 8.55 -2.50
N SER A 183 -7.37 7.23 -2.35
CA SER A 183 -6.16 6.43 -2.60
C SER A 183 -5.71 6.56 -4.07
N ALA A 184 -6.65 6.46 -5.00
CA ALA A 184 -6.38 6.62 -6.43
C ALA A 184 -5.86 8.02 -6.77
N TYR A 185 -6.42 9.06 -6.15
CA TYR A 185 -5.95 10.43 -6.26
C TYR A 185 -4.53 10.59 -5.67
N LEU A 186 -4.31 10.15 -4.42
CA LEU A 186 -3.01 10.29 -3.74
C LEU A 186 -1.87 9.59 -4.48
N LEU A 187 -2.12 8.43 -5.10
CA LEU A 187 -1.14 7.71 -5.91
C LEU A 187 -0.67 8.52 -7.13
N ASN A 188 -1.55 9.31 -7.73
CA ASN A 188 -1.32 9.95 -9.04
C ASN A 188 -1.23 11.48 -9.00
N ALA A 189 -1.54 12.08 -7.85
CA ALA A 189 -1.44 13.50 -7.65
C ALA A 189 0.02 13.97 -7.69
N ASN A 190 0.24 15.17 -8.24
CA ASN A 190 1.56 15.80 -8.24
C ASN A 190 1.85 16.43 -6.87
N LEU A 191 1.89 15.62 -5.82
CA LEU A 191 2.22 16.03 -4.46
C LEU A 191 3.69 15.72 -4.20
N PRO A 192 4.58 16.69 -4.00
CA PRO A 192 5.94 16.40 -3.65
C PRO A 192 6.00 15.93 -2.20
N LEU A 193 6.44 14.69 -2.04
CA LEU A 193 6.65 14.06 -0.76
C LEU A 193 8.13 14.13 -0.41
N PHE A 194 8.45 14.58 0.81
CA PHE A 194 9.84 14.63 1.24
C PHE A 194 10.39 13.21 1.36
N ALA A 195 11.60 13.01 0.84
CA ALA A 195 12.27 11.73 0.99
C ALA A 195 12.65 11.50 2.46
N LEU A 196 12.29 10.33 2.98
CA LEU A 196 12.73 9.84 4.30
C LEU A 196 14.21 9.43 4.33
N LYS A 197 14.90 9.49 3.18
CA LYS A 197 16.33 9.22 3.09
C LYS A 197 17.13 10.39 3.66
N PHE A 198 17.97 10.11 4.66
CA PHE A 198 18.94 11.07 5.18
C PHE A 198 20.03 11.36 4.14
N LYS A 199 20.11 12.60 3.66
CA LYS A 199 21.16 13.02 2.72
C LYS A 199 22.45 13.47 3.42
N ASN A 200 22.31 14.09 4.60
CA ASN A 200 23.39 14.54 5.48
C ASN A 200 23.05 14.16 6.93
N THR A 201 24.02 14.17 7.84
CA THR A 201 23.81 13.92 9.30
C THR A 201 23.48 15.18 10.10
N SER A 202 23.44 16.35 9.44
CA SER A 202 23.10 17.64 10.06
C SER A 202 21.71 17.63 10.71
N PHE A 203 21.62 17.99 11.99
CA PHE A 203 20.36 17.98 12.73
C PHE A 203 19.33 18.98 12.19
N LYS A 204 19.79 20.15 11.73
CA LYS A 204 18.91 21.24 11.28
C LYS A 204 18.19 20.90 9.97
N ASP A 205 18.89 20.20 9.07
CA ASP A 205 18.35 19.80 7.75
C ASP A 205 17.45 18.56 7.83
N ASN A 206 17.49 17.84 8.96
CA ASN A 206 16.74 16.60 9.19
C ASN A 206 15.69 16.71 10.29
N ALA A 207 15.49 17.88 10.89
CA ALA A 207 14.57 18.07 12.01
C ALA A 207 13.17 17.52 11.71
N MET A 208 12.62 17.83 10.53
CA MET A 208 11.32 17.31 10.08
C MET A 208 11.28 15.78 9.98
N ARG A 209 12.38 15.14 9.55
CA ARG A 209 12.48 13.66 9.47
C ARG A 209 12.50 13.04 10.86
N TYR A 210 13.29 13.62 11.79
CA TYR A 210 13.34 13.14 13.17
C TYR A 210 11.99 13.31 13.88
N ILE A 211 11.35 14.47 13.74
CA ILE A 211 10.01 14.71 14.29
C ILE A 211 9.01 13.69 13.73
N PHE A 212 9.02 13.47 12.41
CA PHE A 212 8.15 12.49 11.76
C PHE A 212 8.36 11.07 12.31
N LEU A 213 9.62 10.63 12.45
CA LEU A 213 9.94 9.29 12.97
C LEU A 213 9.54 9.13 14.44
N ILE A 214 9.79 10.14 15.28
CA ILE A 214 9.41 10.12 16.70
C ILE A 214 7.88 10.04 16.83
N ILE A 215 7.15 10.89 16.11
CA ILE A 215 5.67 10.88 16.11
C ILE A 215 5.15 9.53 15.62
N SER A 216 5.71 9.00 14.53
CA SER A 216 5.33 7.69 13.99
C SER A 216 5.56 6.58 15.02
N LEU A 217 6.70 6.59 15.72
CA LEU A 217 7.00 5.62 16.76
C LEU A 217 6.01 5.71 17.92
N VAL A 218 5.73 6.93 18.40
CA VAL A 218 4.75 7.16 19.47
C VAL A 218 3.37 6.66 19.06
N LEU A 219 2.92 6.94 17.83
CA LEU A 219 1.65 6.46 17.31
C LEU A 219 1.62 4.93 17.23
N ILE A 220 2.67 4.27 16.75
CA ILE A 220 2.74 2.80 16.66
C ILE A 220 2.64 2.17 18.06
N VAL A 221 3.39 2.70 19.03
CA VAL A 221 3.39 2.18 20.41
C VAL A 221 2.04 2.38 21.09
N THR A 222 1.38 3.51 20.87
CA THR A 222 0.12 3.86 21.54
C THR A 222 -1.12 3.30 20.84
N MET A 223 -1.14 3.27 19.51
CA MET A 223 -2.33 2.99 18.69
C MET A 223 -2.23 1.72 17.83
N LYS A 224 -1.10 1.01 17.84
CA LYS A 224 -0.89 -0.25 17.09
C LYS A 224 -1.23 -0.08 15.60
N PHE A 225 -2.15 -0.90 15.05
CA PHE A 225 -2.51 -0.85 13.62
C PHE A 225 -3.22 0.44 13.20
N MET A 226 -3.94 1.12 14.11
CA MET A 226 -4.56 2.43 13.81
C MET A 226 -3.51 3.52 13.61
N ALA A 227 -2.27 3.30 14.06
CA ALA A 227 -1.18 4.21 13.77
C ALA A 227 -0.89 4.31 12.27
N ILE A 228 -1.03 3.21 11.52
CA ILE A 228 -0.65 3.14 10.10
C ILE A 228 -1.41 4.18 9.25
N PRO A 229 -2.76 4.22 9.23
CA PRO A 229 -3.48 5.22 8.45
C PRO A 229 -3.21 6.65 8.93
N LEU A 230 -3.03 6.85 10.24
CA LEU A 230 -2.72 8.16 10.82
C LEU A 230 -1.31 8.64 10.43
N ILE A 231 -0.32 7.75 10.41
CA ILE A 231 1.05 8.05 9.99
C ILE A 231 1.06 8.44 8.52
N ILE A 232 0.33 7.72 7.66
CA ILE A 232 0.27 8.03 6.23
C ILE A 232 -0.41 9.38 6.00
N LEU A 233 -1.52 9.65 6.69
CA LEU A 233 -2.17 10.96 6.64
C LEU A 233 -1.23 12.07 7.12
N PHE A 234 -0.57 11.86 8.25
CA PHE A 234 0.41 12.80 8.80
C PHE A 234 1.59 13.03 7.84
N TYR A 235 2.06 11.99 7.16
CA TYR A 235 3.13 12.07 6.18
C TYR A 235 2.75 12.94 4.98
N VAL A 236 1.55 12.71 4.41
CA VAL A 236 1.04 13.48 3.28
C VAL A 236 0.85 14.94 3.67
N VAL A 237 0.19 15.21 4.79
CA VAL A 237 -0.04 16.58 5.28
C VAL A 237 1.27 17.30 5.57
N SER A 238 2.20 16.67 6.29
CA SER A 238 3.50 17.27 6.61
C SER A 238 4.30 17.59 5.36
N SER A 239 4.21 16.74 4.33
CA SER A 239 4.90 16.95 3.06
C SER A 239 4.37 18.16 2.30
N VAL A 240 3.04 18.30 2.21
CA VAL A 240 2.41 19.44 1.53
C VAL A 240 2.71 20.76 2.25
N ILE A 241 2.79 20.74 3.58
CA ILE A 241 3.15 21.93 4.36
C ILE A 241 4.60 22.32 4.10
N GLN A 242 5.52 21.36 4.09
CA GLN A 242 6.95 21.62 3.89
C GLN A 242 7.26 22.18 2.51
N GLU A 243 6.56 21.76 1.45
CA GLU A 243 6.76 22.32 0.10
C GLU A 243 6.39 23.81 0.03
N ARG A 244 5.41 24.24 0.84
CA ARG A 244 4.90 25.62 0.84
C ARG A 244 5.73 26.59 1.68
N LEU A 245 6.71 26.09 2.46
CA LEU A 245 7.60 26.87 3.33
C LEU A 245 8.95 27.12 2.66
#